data_AF-A0A258FLH8-F1
#
_entry.id   AF-A0A258FLH8-F1
#
_cell.length_a   1.000
_cell.length_b   1.000
_cell.length_c   1.000
_cell.angle_alpha   90.00
_cell.angle_beta   90.00
_cell.angle_gamma   90.00
#
_symmetry.space_group_name_H-M   'P 1'
#
loop_
_entity.id
_entity.type
_entity.pdbx_description
1 polymer ?
#
loop_
_entity_poly.entity_id
_entity_poly.type
_entity_poly.pdbx_seq_one_letter_code
_entity_poly.pdbx_strand_id
1 'polypeptide(L)'
;MARIGDFIDAVEPVSPDTLGAVVFDRFQAEPNTLAIAVIDADRRPLGLIERNAFILKMAAEFGRALYARRPASVLMDAHPPTAEASASAETFFANVDAAELNMLLRGFIVVENGRYLGVGAGVQILQAGSALYRARAEEMTALARNLAEAEAEARASSRAKSEFLAVMSHEIRTPLNGVLGVAGLLDRKLQQQELRPYVQTILDSGQSLLRLLTDALDMSRASAGILTLEPAPLHVDALAADLDALWRPRAEEKGLALTVVCDTTGHDWVMGDAMRVKQLLNNLIGNALKFTVAGSVAVALSTRWEDGAVRLDAVVDDSGPGIPDTAAATIFEPFNTGEAGREGAGAGLGLAICRQIIERMGGTIGLSRSPQGGARFQFTLHLPCCGPEMRTGRDAMAKPTPHETLHVLVADDNPTNRFVATRLLEMFGCTHETVADGAQAVDAARSRPFDLILMDIKMPVMDGVAATRAIRALPGPAGRVPILALTANADPRDEADYVAAGMNGVASKPIQPDALLNAIRRALGSGVMEEAA
;
A
#
# COMPACT_ATOMS: atom_id res chain seq x y z
N MET A 1 21.23 -7.86 36.32
CA MET A 1 22.48 -7.78 35.54
C MET A 1 23.57 -8.41 36.37
N ALA A 2 24.41 -9.25 35.76
CA ALA A 2 25.52 -9.89 36.45
C ALA A 2 26.60 -8.85 36.79
N ARG A 3 27.16 -8.93 38.00
CA ARG A 3 28.18 -8.00 38.51
C ARG A 3 29.56 -8.63 38.39
N ILE A 4 30.62 -7.81 38.36
CA ILE A 4 32.00 -8.32 38.29
C ILE A 4 32.33 -9.22 39.49
N GLY A 5 31.81 -8.90 40.68
CA GLY A 5 31.99 -9.72 41.88
C GLY A 5 31.43 -11.14 41.78
N ASP A 6 30.51 -11.41 40.85
CA ASP A 6 29.91 -12.74 40.66
C ASP A 6 30.86 -13.71 39.92
N PHE A 7 31.97 -13.21 39.38
CA PHE A 7 32.91 -13.97 38.52
C PHE A 7 34.37 -13.86 38.98
N ILE A 8 34.60 -13.89 40.30
CA ILE A 8 35.94 -13.83 40.89
C ILE A 8 36.39 -15.20 41.40
N ASP A 9 37.69 -15.47 41.27
CA ASP A 9 38.35 -16.50 42.04
C ASP A 9 38.87 -15.88 43.35
N ALA A 10 38.42 -16.42 44.48
CA ALA A 10 38.82 -15.98 45.82
C ALA A 10 40.22 -16.50 46.19
N VAL A 11 41.23 -16.13 45.38
CA VAL A 11 42.62 -16.49 45.61
C VAL A 11 43.14 -15.75 46.84
N GLU A 12 43.70 -16.46 47.82
CA GLU A 12 44.28 -15.83 49.00
C GLU A 12 45.47 -14.94 48.58
N PRO A 13 45.55 -13.67 48.99
CA PRO A 13 46.62 -12.78 48.55
C PRO A 13 47.91 -13.02 49.33
N VAL A 14 49.01 -12.37 48.94
CA VAL A 14 50.31 -12.43 49.64
C VAL A 14 50.74 -11.05 50.15
N SER A 15 51.56 -11.03 51.20
CA SER A 15 52.20 -9.80 51.70
C SER A 15 53.33 -9.34 50.76
N PRO A 16 53.64 -8.04 50.65
CA PRO A 16 54.75 -7.51 49.86
C PRO A 16 56.12 -8.11 50.21
N ASP A 17 56.32 -8.60 51.43
CA ASP A 17 57.58 -9.18 51.89
C ASP A 17 57.71 -10.69 51.59
N THR A 18 56.65 -11.30 51.04
CA THR A 18 56.63 -12.74 50.73
C THR A 18 57.73 -13.07 49.72
N LEU A 19 58.60 -14.02 50.02
CA LEU A 19 59.72 -14.38 49.15
C LEU A 19 59.24 -15.06 47.86
N GLY A 20 59.92 -14.79 46.74
CA GLY A 20 59.62 -15.38 45.45
C GLY A 20 59.59 -16.92 45.44
N ALA A 21 60.40 -17.58 46.28
CA ALA A 21 60.34 -19.03 46.46
C ALA A 21 58.96 -19.50 46.94
N VAL A 22 58.37 -18.80 47.91
CA VAL A 22 57.06 -19.13 48.49
C VAL A 22 55.95 -18.91 47.47
N VAL A 23 56.03 -17.81 46.70
CA VAL A 23 55.10 -17.54 45.58
C VAL A 23 55.20 -18.62 44.50
N PHE A 24 56.41 -19.08 44.20
CA PHE A 24 56.64 -20.14 43.22
C PHE A 24 56.06 -21.48 43.67
N ASP A 25 56.33 -21.90 44.90
CA ASP A 25 55.81 -23.14 45.47
C ASP A 25 54.28 -23.12 45.49
N ARG A 26 53.69 -21.95 45.75
CA ARG A 26 52.24 -21.76 45.70
C ARG A 26 51.66 -21.95 44.30
N PHE A 27 52.26 -21.35 43.27
CA PHE A 27 51.80 -21.61 41.90
C PHE A 27 51.96 -23.07 41.48
N GLN A 28 52.95 -23.79 42.01
CA GLN A 28 53.11 -25.23 41.75
C GLN A 28 52.03 -26.06 42.46
N ALA A 29 51.69 -25.71 43.70
CA ALA A 29 50.65 -26.38 44.48
C ALA A 29 49.24 -26.11 43.93
N GLU A 30 49.01 -24.92 43.38
CA GLU A 30 47.73 -24.47 42.86
C GLU A 30 47.81 -24.28 41.32
N PRO A 31 47.70 -25.35 40.51
CA PRO A 31 47.91 -25.29 39.07
C PRO A 31 46.88 -24.41 38.32
N ASN A 32 45.71 -24.19 38.90
CA ASN A 32 44.64 -23.38 38.32
C ASN A 32 44.72 -21.90 38.72
N THR A 33 45.60 -21.52 39.65
CA THR A 33 45.77 -20.12 40.07
C THR A 33 46.56 -19.36 39.01
N LEU A 34 45.86 -18.48 38.27
CA LEU A 34 46.42 -17.71 37.15
C LEU A 34 47.20 -16.47 37.60
N ALA A 35 46.80 -15.85 38.71
CA ALA A 35 47.51 -14.73 39.30
C ALA A 35 47.24 -14.64 40.80
N ILE A 36 48.16 -14.01 41.53
CA ILE A 36 48.08 -13.80 42.98
C ILE A 36 48.24 -12.31 43.26
N ALA A 37 47.30 -11.72 43.99
CA ALA A 37 47.39 -10.32 44.39
C ALA A 37 48.37 -10.13 45.55
N VAL A 38 49.11 -9.03 45.51
CA VAL A 38 49.95 -8.55 46.62
C VAL A 38 49.19 -7.42 47.31
N ILE A 39 48.98 -7.54 48.62
CA ILE A 39 48.18 -6.58 49.41
C ILE A 39 48.96 -6.05 50.60
N ASP A 40 48.59 -4.87 51.09
CA ASP A 40 49.06 -4.35 52.38
C ASP A 40 48.29 -4.96 53.58
N ALA A 41 48.67 -4.53 54.80
CA ALA A 41 48.03 -4.97 56.04
C ALA A 41 46.54 -4.60 56.15
N ASP A 42 46.10 -3.55 55.44
CA ASP A 42 44.71 -3.08 55.39
C ASP A 42 43.91 -3.74 54.24
N ARG A 43 44.50 -4.76 53.59
CA ARG A 43 43.97 -5.46 52.41
C ARG A 43 43.78 -4.58 51.18
N ARG A 44 44.55 -3.50 51.04
CA ARG A 44 44.57 -2.70 49.81
C ARG A 44 45.51 -3.35 48.80
N PRO A 45 45.12 -3.44 47.52
CA PRO A 45 45.96 -4.03 46.49
C PRO A 45 47.17 -3.14 46.20
N LEU A 46 48.37 -3.74 46.24
CA LEU A 46 49.64 -3.11 45.89
C LEU A 46 50.13 -3.54 44.51
N GLY A 47 49.76 -4.74 44.07
CA GLY A 47 50.17 -5.28 42.77
C GLY A 47 49.63 -6.67 42.50
N LEU A 48 49.96 -7.22 41.32
CA LEU A 48 49.55 -8.57 40.89
C LEU A 48 50.77 -9.34 40.37
N ILE A 49 50.88 -10.61 40.74
CA ILE A 49 51.87 -11.53 40.17
C ILE A 49 51.13 -12.49 39.24
N GLU A 50 51.39 -12.38 37.93
CA GLU A 50 50.84 -13.27 36.91
C GLU A 50 51.68 -14.54 36.79
N ARG A 51 51.01 -15.70 36.74
CA ARG A 51 51.65 -17.03 36.79
C ARG A 51 52.67 -17.24 35.69
N ASN A 52 52.31 -17.07 34.41
CA ASN A 52 53.18 -17.44 33.30
C ASN A 52 54.44 -16.57 33.27
N ALA A 53 54.30 -15.25 33.40
CA ALA A 53 55.43 -14.33 33.47
C ALA A 53 56.34 -14.64 34.65
N PHE A 54 55.78 -14.99 35.80
CA PHE A 54 56.54 -15.35 37.00
C PHE A 54 57.27 -16.69 36.86
N ILE A 55 56.58 -17.73 36.40
CA ILE A 55 57.17 -19.07 36.18
C ILE A 55 58.26 -19.00 35.10
N LEU A 56 58.05 -18.27 34.01
CA LEU A 56 59.08 -18.05 32.98
C LEU A 56 60.32 -17.35 33.54
N LYS A 57 60.15 -16.30 34.37
CA LYS A 57 61.27 -15.63 35.07
C LYS A 57 62.02 -16.61 35.99
N MET A 58 61.31 -17.51 36.65
CA MET A 58 61.90 -18.51 37.55
C MET A 58 62.59 -19.67 36.80
N ALA A 59 62.12 -20.00 35.60
CA ALA A 59 62.64 -21.06 34.74
C ALA A 59 63.80 -20.62 33.84
N ALA A 60 64.02 -19.31 33.67
CA ALA A 60 65.16 -18.77 32.94
C ALA A 60 66.50 -19.21 33.54
N GLU A 61 67.58 -19.15 32.75
CA GLU A 61 68.93 -19.46 33.20
C GLU A 61 69.28 -18.60 34.43
N PHE A 62 69.63 -19.23 35.56
CA PHE A 62 69.83 -18.60 36.87
C PHE A 62 68.61 -17.92 37.52
N GLY A 63 67.41 -18.03 36.95
CA GLY A 63 66.18 -17.38 37.42
C GLY A 63 65.85 -17.66 38.89
N ARG A 64 65.87 -18.94 39.31
CA ARG A 64 65.68 -19.30 40.73
C ARG A 64 66.72 -18.65 41.65
N ALA A 65 67.99 -18.58 41.26
CA ALA A 65 69.03 -17.96 42.09
C ALA A 65 68.82 -16.44 42.24
N LEU A 66 68.31 -15.79 41.19
CA LEU A 66 68.09 -14.34 41.14
C LEU A 66 66.81 -13.88 41.83
N TYR A 67 65.73 -14.66 41.73
CA TYR A 67 64.39 -14.21 42.13
C TYR A 67 63.82 -14.92 43.36
N ALA A 68 64.31 -16.10 43.75
CA ALA A 68 63.72 -16.87 44.87
C ALA A 68 63.78 -16.13 46.23
N ARG A 69 64.82 -15.30 46.46
CA ARG A 69 65.01 -14.52 47.68
C ARG A 69 64.52 -13.07 47.57
N ARG A 70 63.96 -12.67 46.42
CA ARG A 70 63.40 -11.33 46.25
C ARG A 70 61.98 -11.29 46.85
N PRO A 71 61.57 -10.18 47.47
CA PRO A 71 60.21 -10.03 47.98
C PRO A 71 59.20 -9.84 46.85
N ALA A 72 57.94 -10.23 47.08
CA ALA A 72 56.84 -10.16 46.14
C ALA A 72 56.61 -8.74 45.58
N SER A 73 56.85 -7.72 46.42
CA SER A 73 56.81 -6.30 46.04
C SER A 73 57.71 -5.92 44.86
N VAL A 74 58.81 -6.65 44.64
CA VAL A 74 59.74 -6.42 43.52
C VAL A 74 59.42 -7.29 42.31
N LEU A 75 58.61 -8.33 42.50
CA LEU A 75 58.29 -9.34 41.47
C LEU A 75 56.92 -9.10 40.83
N MET A 76 56.04 -8.34 41.49
CA MET A 76 54.70 -7.98 41.04
C MET A 76 54.70 -6.92 39.94
N ASP A 77 53.61 -6.88 39.18
CA ASP A 77 53.19 -5.69 38.46
C ASP A 77 52.56 -4.70 39.45
N ALA A 78 53.12 -3.50 39.55
CA ALA A 78 52.67 -2.46 40.47
C ALA A 78 51.46 -1.67 39.95
N HIS A 79 51.07 -1.85 38.69
CA HIS A 79 49.92 -1.16 38.09
C HIS A 79 48.92 -2.17 37.50
N PRO A 80 48.43 -3.14 38.29
CA PRO A 80 47.48 -4.10 37.78
C PRO A 80 46.14 -3.42 37.47
N PRO A 81 45.42 -3.89 36.45
CA PRO A 81 44.04 -3.45 36.23
C PRO A 81 43.18 -3.82 37.45
N THR A 82 42.34 -2.88 37.89
CA THR A 82 41.42 -3.06 39.01
C THR A 82 39.98 -2.81 38.56
N ALA A 83 39.04 -3.57 39.15
CA ALA A 83 37.61 -3.42 38.88
C ALA A 83 36.80 -3.48 40.17
N GLU A 84 35.76 -2.66 40.26
CA GLU A 84 34.86 -2.64 41.41
C GLU A 84 33.88 -3.83 41.34
N ALA A 85 33.71 -4.57 42.43
CA ALA A 85 32.83 -5.74 42.50
C ALA A 85 31.37 -5.41 42.14
N SER A 86 30.93 -4.18 42.42
CA SER A 86 29.58 -3.70 42.13
C SER A 86 29.36 -3.28 40.67
N ALA A 87 30.42 -3.16 39.87
CA ALA A 87 30.30 -2.72 38.48
C ALA A 87 29.57 -3.75 37.62
N SER A 88 28.83 -3.24 36.62
CA SER A 88 28.16 -4.06 35.61
C SER A 88 29.18 -4.74 34.72
N ALA A 89 29.11 -6.08 34.61
CA ALA A 89 29.97 -6.83 33.71
C ALA A 89 29.80 -6.34 32.26
N GLU A 90 28.56 -6.14 31.79
CA GLU A 90 28.29 -5.67 30.42
C GLU A 90 28.97 -4.34 30.09
N THR A 91 28.88 -3.35 30.99
CA THR A 91 29.48 -2.02 30.79
C THR A 91 31.00 -2.07 30.87
N PHE A 92 31.54 -2.95 31.71
CA PHE A 92 32.97 -3.18 31.80
C PHE A 92 33.52 -3.72 30.47
N PHE A 93 32.84 -4.68 29.80
CA PHE A 93 33.31 -5.22 28.52
C PHE A 93 32.97 -4.38 27.29
N ALA A 94 31.88 -3.61 27.31
CA ALA A 94 31.51 -2.76 26.17
C ALA A 94 32.55 -1.67 25.86
N ASN A 95 33.40 -1.35 26.84
CA ASN A 95 34.42 -0.30 26.75
C ASN A 95 35.86 -0.84 26.62
N VAL A 96 36.05 -2.15 26.48
CA VAL A 96 37.39 -2.77 26.41
C VAL A 96 37.84 -2.87 24.96
N ASP A 97 38.90 -2.14 24.62
CA ASP A 97 39.55 -2.23 23.31
C ASP A 97 40.42 -3.49 23.18
N ALA A 98 40.81 -3.86 21.94
CA ALA A 98 41.61 -5.06 21.67
C ALA A 98 42.95 -5.12 22.43
N ALA A 99 43.54 -3.97 22.78
CA ALA A 99 44.76 -3.89 23.60
C ALA A 99 44.52 -4.21 25.09
N GLU A 100 43.34 -3.87 25.62
CA GLU A 100 42.93 -4.10 27.00
C GLU A 100 42.43 -5.54 27.21
N LEU A 101 41.94 -6.19 26.15
CA LEU A 101 41.56 -7.60 26.14
C LEU A 101 42.74 -8.53 26.47
N ASN A 102 43.95 -8.19 26.02
CA ASN A 102 45.18 -8.92 26.38
C ASN A 102 45.57 -8.70 27.85
N MET A 103 45.21 -7.57 28.44
CA MET A 103 45.40 -7.30 29.88
C MET A 103 44.43 -8.12 30.73
N LEU A 104 43.17 -8.28 30.30
CA LEU A 104 42.17 -9.10 31.01
C LEU A 104 42.49 -10.60 31.01
N LEU A 105 43.24 -11.09 30.01
CA LEU A 105 43.74 -12.47 29.97
C LEU A 105 44.86 -12.74 30.99
N ARG A 106 45.56 -11.70 31.48
CA ARG A 106 46.62 -11.81 32.49
C ARG A 106 46.09 -11.84 33.93
N GLY A 107 44.81 -11.52 34.10
CA GLY A 107 44.14 -11.38 35.39
C GLY A 107 44.07 -9.92 35.86
N PHE A 108 43.01 -9.59 36.59
CA PHE A 108 42.79 -8.26 37.17
C PHE A 108 42.31 -8.39 38.62
N ILE A 109 42.54 -7.37 39.43
CA ILE A 109 42.15 -7.38 40.83
C ILE A 109 40.73 -6.86 40.97
N VAL A 110 39.88 -7.59 41.69
CA VAL A 110 38.54 -7.12 42.05
C VAL A 110 38.56 -6.58 43.47
N VAL A 111 38.05 -5.36 43.62
CA VAL A 111 37.97 -4.65 44.90
C VAL A 111 36.53 -4.36 45.29
N GLU A 112 36.28 -4.27 46.58
CA GLU A 112 35.05 -3.72 47.14
C GLU A 112 35.41 -2.60 48.12
N ASN A 113 34.95 -1.38 47.85
CA ASN A 113 35.30 -0.19 48.63
C ASN A 113 36.83 0.00 48.79
N GLY A 114 37.59 -0.32 47.74
CA GLY A 114 39.07 -0.21 47.72
C GLY A 114 39.82 -1.32 48.47
N ARG A 115 39.13 -2.36 48.97
CA ARG A 115 39.75 -3.54 49.60
C ARG A 115 39.72 -4.74 48.66
N TYR A 116 40.78 -5.54 48.70
CA TYR A 116 40.91 -6.75 47.91
C TYR A 116 39.82 -7.79 48.23
N LEU A 117 39.08 -8.16 47.20
CA LEU A 117 38.03 -9.17 47.24
C LEU A 117 38.47 -10.48 46.54
N GLY A 118 39.13 -10.38 45.39
CA GLY A 118 39.59 -11.54 44.61
C GLY A 118 40.31 -11.17 43.33
N VAL A 119 40.61 -12.17 42.50
CA VAL A 119 41.19 -11.99 41.15
C VAL A 119 40.17 -12.46 40.11
N GLY A 120 39.97 -11.69 39.05
CA GLY A 120 39.16 -12.09 37.89
C GLY A 120 40.04 -12.51 36.71
N ALA A 121 39.57 -13.48 35.92
CA ALA A 121 40.20 -13.90 34.66
C ALA A 121 39.25 -13.68 33.48
N GLY A 122 39.72 -13.02 32.41
CA GLY A 122 38.87 -12.63 31.28
C GLY A 122 38.13 -13.77 30.58
N VAL A 123 38.62 -15.02 30.65
CA VAL A 123 38.02 -16.17 29.96
C VAL A 123 36.67 -16.58 30.56
N GLN A 124 36.53 -16.62 31.89
CA GLN A 124 35.29 -17.03 32.55
C GLN A 124 34.15 -16.04 32.27
N ILE A 125 34.50 -14.75 32.20
CA ILE A 125 33.51 -13.70 32.00
C ILE A 125 33.10 -13.58 30.52
N LEU A 126 34.01 -13.82 29.58
CA LEU A 126 33.70 -13.94 28.15
C LEU A 126 32.76 -15.13 27.87
N GLN A 127 32.93 -16.26 28.56
CA GLN A 127 32.04 -17.41 28.42
C GLN A 127 30.62 -17.09 28.93
N ALA A 128 30.49 -16.40 30.07
CA ALA A 128 29.20 -15.96 30.59
C ALA A 128 28.53 -14.93 29.66
N GLY A 129 29.28 -13.96 29.15
CA GLY A 129 28.78 -12.98 28.17
C GLY A 129 28.31 -13.64 26.88
N SER A 130 29.10 -14.55 26.31
CA SER A 130 28.74 -15.29 25.08
C SER A 130 27.47 -16.12 25.26
N ALA A 131 27.28 -16.76 26.42
CA ALA A 131 26.06 -17.50 26.73
C ALA A 131 24.83 -16.60 26.78
N LEU A 132 24.94 -15.41 27.41
CA LEU A 132 23.87 -14.43 27.47
C LEU A 132 23.47 -13.90 26.08
N TYR A 133 24.48 -13.56 25.26
CA TYR A 133 24.25 -13.11 23.89
C TYR A 133 23.61 -14.18 23.02
N ARG A 134 24.00 -15.46 23.17
CA ARG A 134 23.36 -16.57 22.46
C ARG A 134 21.90 -16.74 22.87
N ALA A 135 21.60 -16.74 24.16
CA ALA A 135 20.23 -16.85 24.65
C ALA A 135 19.34 -15.71 24.12
N ARG A 136 19.84 -14.47 24.14
CA ARG A 136 19.12 -13.31 23.60
C ARG A 136 18.96 -13.38 22.08
N ALA A 137 19.96 -13.86 21.35
CA ALA A 137 19.87 -14.06 19.91
C ALA A 137 18.82 -15.13 19.57
N GLU A 138 18.81 -16.25 20.29
CA GLU A 138 17.81 -17.32 20.13
C GLU A 138 16.38 -16.81 20.40
N GLU A 139 16.19 -16.04 21.48
CA GLU A 139 14.90 -15.44 21.82
C GLU A 139 14.43 -14.44 20.75
N MET A 140 15.32 -13.57 20.26
CA MET A 140 15.03 -12.66 19.15
C MET A 140 14.68 -13.40 17.86
N THR A 141 15.36 -14.50 17.57
CA THR A 141 15.11 -15.30 16.36
C THR A 141 13.75 -16.01 16.45
N ALA A 142 13.41 -16.54 17.64
CA ALA A 142 12.11 -17.16 17.90
C ALA A 142 10.97 -16.13 17.79
N LEU A 143 11.14 -14.93 18.38
CA LEU A 143 10.17 -13.86 18.27
C LEU A 143 9.97 -13.42 16.82
N ALA A 144 11.06 -13.22 16.06
CA ALA A 144 11.00 -12.86 14.65
C ALA A 144 10.26 -13.92 13.82
N ARG A 145 10.48 -15.21 14.10
CA ARG A 145 9.78 -16.31 13.43
C ARG A 145 8.28 -16.31 13.73
N ASN A 146 7.90 -16.19 15.00
CA ASN A 146 6.50 -16.14 15.42
C ASN A 146 5.77 -14.95 14.79
N LEU A 147 6.44 -13.79 14.72
CA LEU A 147 5.87 -12.58 14.12
C LEU A 147 5.68 -12.74 12.61
N ALA A 148 6.66 -13.34 11.91
CA ALA A 148 6.56 -13.65 10.49
C ALA A 148 5.45 -14.67 10.18
N GLU A 149 5.31 -15.72 11.00
CA GLU A 149 4.22 -16.71 10.88
C GLU A 149 2.84 -16.06 11.07
N ALA A 150 2.67 -15.25 12.12
CA ALA A 150 1.43 -14.54 12.39
C ALA A 150 1.07 -13.53 11.28
N GLU A 151 2.07 -12.81 10.74
CA GLU A 151 1.86 -11.87 9.63
C GLU A 151 1.47 -12.60 8.34
N ALA A 152 2.10 -13.75 8.05
CA ALA A 152 1.77 -14.57 6.89
C ALA A 152 0.33 -15.10 6.96
N GLU A 153 -0.10 -15.59 8.11
CA GLU A 153 -1.47 -16.08 8.34
C GLU A 153 -2.50 -14.94 8.18
N ALA A 154 -2.24 -13.78 8.78
CA ALA A 154 -3.09 -12.61 8.64
C ALA A 154 -3.24 -12.15 7.18
N ARG A 155 -2.13 -12.11 6.43
CA ARG A 155 -2.13 -11.75 5.01
C ARG A 155 -2.87 -12.78 4.16
N ALA A 156 -2.69 -14.07 4.42
CA ALA A 156 -3.39 -15.14 3.72
C ALA A 156 -4.92 -15.06 3.95
N SER A 157 -5.34 -14.85 5.19
CA SER A 157 -6.76 -14.65 5.54
C SER A 157 -7.36 -13.42 4.84
N SER A 158 -6.62 -12.31 4.81
CA SER A 158 -7.05 -11.08 4.13
C SER A 158 -7.22 -11.29 2.63
N ARG A 159 -6.25 -11.94 1.97
CA ARG A 159 -6.32 -12.28 0.53
C ARG A 159 -7.52 -13.17 0.20
N ALA A 160 -7.75 -14.23 0.97
CA ALA A 160 -8.89 -15.12 0.76
C ALA A 160 -10.23 -14.39 0.87
N LYS A 161 -10.36 -13.46 1.82
CA LYS A 161 -11.55 -12.60 1.94
C LYS A 161 -11.74 -11.71 0.72
N SER A 162 -10.67 -11.10 0.20
CA SER A 162 -10.74 -10.26 -1.00
C SER A 162 -11.13 -11.02 -2.26
N GLU A 163 -10.58 -12.23 -2.44
CA GLU A 163 -10.90 -13.09 -3.57
C GLU A 163 -12.35 -13.57 -3.52
N PHE A 164 -12.80 -14.01 -2.34
CA PHE A 164 -14.20 -14.40 -2.14
C PHE A 164 -15.16 -13.24 -2.45
N LEU A 165 -14.88 -12.04 -1.93
CA LEU A 165 -15.69 -10.86 -2.21
C LEU A 165 -15.67 -10.51 -3.70
N ALA A 166 -14.53 -10.63 -4.39
CA ALA A 166 -14.40 -10.36 -5.83
C ALA A 166 -15.33 -11.25 -6.66
N VAL A 167 -15.34 -12.56 -6.38
CA VAL A 167 -16.25 -13.52 -7.04
C VAL A 167 -17.70 -13.17 -6.72
N MET A 168 -18.06 -13.00 -5.45
CA MET A 168 -19.43 -12.67 -5.04
C MET A 168 -19.93 -11.36 -5.64
N SER A 169 -19.05 -10.36 -5.76
CA SER A 169 -19.38 -9.09 -6.40
C SER A 169 -19.70 -9.27 -7.88
N HIS A 170 -18.95 -10.10 -8.60
CA HIS A 170 -19.26 -10.42 -9.99
C HIS A 170 -20.61 -11.15 -10.13
N GLU A 171 -20.87 -12.13 -9.25
CA GLU A 171 -22.11 -12.91 -9.21
C GLU A 171 -23.34 -12.08 -8.83
N ILE A 172 -23.18 -11.05 -7.99
CA ILE A 172 -24.27 -10.14 -7.59
C ILE A 172 -24.47 -9.04 -8.64
N ARG A 173 -23.39 -8.53 -9.23
CA ARG A 173 -23.43 -7.43 -10.22
C ARG A 173 -24.17 -7.85 -11.49
N THR A 174 -23.96 -9.08 -11.96
CA THR A 174 -24.56 -9.59 -13.20
C THR A 174 -26.10 -9.56 -13.20
N PRO A 175 -26.81 -10.18 -12.23
CA PRO A 175 -28.28 -10.11 -12.18
C PRO A 175 -28.78 -8.68 -11.88
N LEU A 176 -28.06 -7.92 -11.04
CA LEU A 176 -28.46 -6.56 -10.67
C LEU A 176 -28.39 -5.59 -11.86
N ASN A 177 -27.36 -5.72 -12.69
CA ASN A 177 -27.25 -4.98 -13.95
C ASN A 177 -28.39 -5.31 -14.92
N GLY A 178 -28.86 -6.57 -14.93
CA GLY A 178 -30.04 -6.97 -15.70
C GLY A 178 -31.31 -6.26 -15.23
N VAL A 179 -31.54 -6.20 -13.92
CA VAL A 179 -32.68 -5.48 -13.32
C VAL A 179 -32.62 -3.99 -13.65
N LEU A 180 -31.44 -3.37 -13.51
CA LEU A 180 -31.24 -1.95 -13.84
C LEU A 180 -31.43 -1.65 -15.33
N GLY A 181 -30.97 -2.55 -16.21
CA GLY A 181 -31.19 -2.42 -17.64
C GLY A 181 -32.68 -2.42 -18.01
N VAL A 182 -33.45 -3.33 -17.43
CA VAL A 182 -34.91 -3.39 -17.62
C VAL A 182 -35.60 -2.16 -17.02
N ALA A 183 -35.22 -1.74 -15.81
CA ALA A 183 -35.77 -0.56 -15.17
C ALA A 183 -35.50 0.72 -15.98
N GLY A 184 -34.28 0.88 -16.53
CA GLY A 184 -33.90 2.03 -17.35
C GLY A 184 -34.68 2.09 -18.67
N LEU A 185 -35.00 0.94 -19.25
CA LEU A 185 -35.88 0.87 -20.42
C LEU A 185 -37.34 1.19 -20.06
N LEU A 186 -37.80 0.77 -18.89
CA LEU A 186 -39.12 1.09 -18.37
C LEU A 186 -39.28 2.61 -18.22
N ASP A 187 -38.32 3.27 -17.56
CA ASP A 187 -38.36 4.72 -17.29
C ASP A 187 -38.52 5.55 -18.57
N ARG A 188 -37.82 5.15 -19.62
CA ARG A 188 -37.85 5.83 -20.93
C ARG A 188 -39.12 5.56 -21.73
N LYS A 189 -39.73 4.38 -21.59
CA LYS A 189 -40.97 4.00 -22.30
C LYS A 189 -42.25 4.32 -21.52
N LEU A 190 -42.14 4.69 -20.25
CA LEU A 190 -43.28 4.99 -19.39
C LEU A 190 -44.04 6.22 -19.90
N GLN A 191 -45.30 6.02 -20.29
CA GLN A 191 -46.22 7.13 -20.59
C GLN A 191 -46.99 7.62 -19.37
N GLN A 192 -47.14 6.78 -18.34
CA GLN A 192 -47.82 7.11 -17.10
C GLN A 192 -46.85 7.82 -16.14
N GLN A 193 -47.00 9.14 -15.99
CA GLN A 193 -46.13 9.95 -15.11
C GLN A 193 -46.16 9.49 -13.64
N GLU A 194 -47.28 8.93 -13.16
CA GLU A 194 -47.41 8.45 -11.78
C GLU A 194 -46.49 7.27 -11.45
N LEU A 195 -46.07 6.49 -12.45
CA LEU A 195 -45.24 5.30 -12.26
C LEU A 195 -43.72 5.60 -12.33
N ARG A 196 -43.33 6.77 -12.84
CA ARG A 196 -41.91 7.19 -12.96
C ARG A 196 -41.17 7.20 -11.62
N PRO A 197 -41.72 7.75 -10.52
CA PRO A 197 -41.02 7.76 -9.24
C PRO A 197 -40.64 6.36 -8.74
N TYR A 198 -41.45 5.34 -9.01
CA TYR A 198 -41.17 3.95 -8.62
C TYR A 198 -40.01 3.37 -9.42
N VAL A 199 -39.97 3.63 -10.73
CA VAL A 199 -38.87 3.17 -11.59
C VAL A 199 -37.57 3.89 -11.24
N GLN A 200 -37.64 5.20 -10.99
CA GLN A 200 -36.49 5.97 -10.52
C GLN A 200 -35.96 5.44 -9.18
N THR A 201 -36.85 5.07 -8.26
CA THR A 201 -36.46 4.44 -6.98
C THR A 201 -35.74 3.11 -7.19
N ILE A 202 -36.18 2.27 -8.14
CA ILE A 202 -35.50 1.01 -8.49
C ILE A 202 -34.11 1.28 -9.06
N LEU A 203 -33.99 2.25 -9.97
CA LEU A 203 -32.72 2.66 -10.57
C LEU A 203 -31.74 3.19 -9.52
N ASP A 204 -32.18 4.12 -8.68
CA ASP A 204 -31.36 4.73 -7.64
C ASP A 204 -30.92 3.71 -6.58
N SER A 205 -31.81 2.79 -6.21
CA SER A 205 -31.53 1.72 -5.26
C SER A 205 -30.52 0.71 -5.82
N GLY A 206 -30.70 0.26 -7.07
CA GLY A 206 -29.78 -0.68 -7.69
C GLY A 206 -28.40 -0.07 -7.97
N GLN A 207 -28.34 1.19 -8.39
CA GLN A 207 -27.07 1.92 -8.53
C GLN A 207 -26.37 2.10 -7.17
N SER A 208 -27.14 2.36 -6.11
CA SER A 208 -26.59 2.44 -4.74
C SER A 208 -26.03 1.10 -4.28
N LEU A 209 -26.73 -0.01 -4.52
CA LEU A 209 -26.25 -1.37 -4.22
C LEU A 209 -24.96 -1.70 -4.97
N LEU A 210 -24.87 -1.38 -6.27
CA LEU A 210 -23.65 -1.59 -7.06
C LEU A 210 -22.47 -0.78 -6.52
N ARG A 211 -22.73 0.46 -6.10
CA ARG A 211 -21.71 1.30 -5.46
C ARG A 211 -21.23 0.67 -4.16
N LEU A 212 -22.14 0.25 -3.27
CA LEU A 212 -21.80 -0.40 -2.01
C LEU A 212 -20.99 -1.68 -2.19
N LEU A 213 -21.37 -2.49 -3.19
CA LEU A 213 -20.67 -3.71 -3.56
C LEU A 213 -19.24 -3.42 -4.02
N THR A 214 -19.07 -2.36 -4.83
CA THR A 214 -17.76 -1.91 -5.32
C THR A 214 -16.92 -1.33 -4.19
N ASP A 215 -17.52 -0.54 -3.30
CA ASP A 215 -16.86 0.03 -2.13
C ASP A 215 -16.38 -1.07 -1.17
N ALA A 216 -17.18 -2.12 -0.95
CA ALA A 216 -16.80 -3.26 -0.11
C ALA A 216 -15.63 -4.05 -0.71
N LEU A 217 -15.59 -4.21 -2.04
CA LEU A 217 -14.46 -4.80 -2.75
C LEU A 217 -13.19 -3.98 -2.60
N ASP A 218 -13.27 -2.68 -2.88
CA ASP A 218 -12.13 -1.77 -2.83
C ASP A 218 -11.55 -1.75 -1.41
N MET A 219 -12.41 -1.69 -0.38
CA MET A 219 -12.00 -1.78 1.02
C MET A 219 -11.29 -3.10 1.32
N SER A 220 -11.83 -4.23 0.86
CA SER A 220 -11.20 -5.54 1.08
C SER A 220 -9.83 -5.64 0.39
N ARG A 221 -9.74 -5.21 -0.88
CA ARG A 221 -8.48 -5.20 -1.64
C ARG A 221 -7.44 -4.31 -0.99
N ALA A 222 -7.84 -3.13 -0.53
CA ALA A 222 -6.96 -2.20 0.16
C ALA A 222 -6.47 -2.74 1.51
N SER A 223 -7.33 -3.38 2.32
CA SER A 223 -6.94 -4.09 3.55
C SER A 223 -6.01 -5.27 3.33
N ALA A 224 -6.07 -5.92 2.16
CA ALA A 224 -5.11 -6.94 1.75
C ALA A 224 -3.83 -6.37 1.11
N GLY A 225 -3.77 -5.04 0.94
CA GLY A 225 -2.67 -4.31 0.31
C GLY A 225 -2.55 -4.47 -1.19
N ILE A 226 -3.63 -4.88 -1.87
CA ILE A 226 -3.71 -5.22 -3.30
C ILE A 226 -4.35 -4.07 -4.11
N LEU A 227 -4.43 -2.85 -3.57
CA LEU A 227 -4.92 -1.71 -4.36
C LEU A 227 -3.86 -1.33 -5.40
N THR A 228 -4.03 -1.80 -6.64
CA THR A 228 -3.21 -1.40 -7.78
C THR A 228 -3.58 0.01 -8.21
N LEU A 229 -2.57 0.87 -8.39
CA LEU A 229 -2.71 2.19 -8.99
C LEU A 229 -2.27 2.12 -10.45
N GLU A 230 -3.05 2.73 -11.33
CA GLU A 230 -2.75 2.81 -12.76
C GLU A 230 -2.40 4.26 -13.13
N PRO A 231 -1.12 4.66 -12.99
CA PRO A 231 -0.71 6.02 -13.31
C PRO A 231 -0.83 6.26 -14.82
N ALA A 232 -1.66 7.23 -15.19
CA ALA A 232 -1.86 7.66 -16.57
C ALA A 232 -1.80 9.19 -16.67
N PRO A 233 -1.62 9.76 -17.88
CA PRO A 233 -1.74 11.20 -18.08
C PRO A 233 -3.12 11.73 -17.68
N LEU A 234 -3.16 12.57 -16.66
CA LEU A 234 -4.37 13.20 -16.11
C LEU A 234 -4.32 14.71 -16.36
N HIS A 235 -5.35 15.23 -17.04
CA HIS A 235 -5.58 16.65 -17.20
C HIS A 235 -6.50 17.18 -16.10
N VAL A 236 -5.96 17.95 -15.16
CA VAL A 236 -6.67 18.39 -13.95
C VAL A 236 -7.84 19.32 -14.29
N ASP A 237 -7.69 20.22 -15.27
CA ASP A 237 -8.80 21.08 -15.71
C ASP A 237 -9.95 20.29 -16.34
N ALA A 238 -9.64 19.19 -17.06
CA ALA A 238 -10.69 18.35 -17.62
C ALA A 238 -11.41 17.56 -16.52
N LEU A 239 -10.69 17.12 -15.50
CA LEU A 239 -11.28 16.49 -14.33
C LEU A 239 -12.21 17.46 -13.58
N ALA A 240 -11.81 18.73 -13.43
CA ALA A 240 -12.65 19.75 -12.82
C ALA A 240 -13.95 19.96 -13.61
N ALA A 241 -13.85 20.09 -14.93
CA ALA A 241 -15.01 20.24 -15.82
C ALA A 241 -15.96 19.03 -15.77
N ASP A 242 -15.40 17.82 -15.74
CA ASP A 242 -16.16 16.57 -15.58
C ASP A 242 -16.95 16.53 -14.27
N LEU A 243 -16.34 16.97 -13.17
CA LEU A 243 -16.99 17.01 -11.85
C LEU A 243 -18.11 18.03 -11.83
N ASP A 244 -17.89 19.20 -12.42
CA ASP A 244 -18.89 20.25 -12.54
C ASP A 244 -20.12 19.75 -13.31
N ALA A 245 -19.91 19.20 -14.51
CA ALA A 245 -20.97 18.67 -15.36
C ALA A 245 -21.77 17.54 -14.69
N LEU A 246 -21.11 16.71 -13.87
CA LEU A 246 -21.76 15.60 -13.18
C LEU A 246 -22.60 16.04 -11.98
N TRP A 247 -22.15 17.03 -11.21
CA TRP A 247 -22.74 17.37 -9.92
C TRP A 247 -23.60 18.63 -9.92
N ARG A 248 -23.40 19.55 -10.88
CA ARG A 248 -24.18 20.78 -10.99
C ARG A 248 -25.70 20.53 -11.10
N PRO A 249 -26.19 19.62 -11.96
CA PRO A 249 -27.64 19.36 -12.05
C PRO A 249 -28.23 18.83 -10.74
N ARG A 250 -27.48 17.97 -10.01
CA ARG A 250 -27.92 17.40 -8.72
C ARG A 250 -27.94 18.42 -7.60
N ALA A 251 -27.01 19.38 -7.62
CA ALA A 251 -27.01 20.48 -6.68
C ALA A 251 -28.20 21.41 -6.93
N GLU A 252 -28.47 21.74 -8.20
CA GLU A 252 -29.62 22.55 -8.61
C GLU A 252 -30.95 21.91 -8.25
N GLU A 253 -31.11 20.59 -8.46
CA GLU A 253 -32.30 19.83 -8.05
C GLU A 253 -32.56 19.92 -6.54
N LYS A 254 -31.50 20.00 -5.73
CA LYS A 254 -31.58 20.20 -4.28
C LYS A 254 -31.66 21.66 -3.83
N GLY A 255 -31.61 22.62 -4.76
CA GLY A 255 -31.57 24.05 -4.45
C GLY A 255 -30.27 24.50 -3.77
N LEU A 256 -29.15 23.80 -4.01
CA LEU A 256 -27.82 24.13 -3.48
C LEU A 256 -26.97 24.81 -4.57
N ALA A 257 -26.15 25.78 -4.17
CA ALA A 257 -25.16 26.37 -5.07
C ALA A 257 -23.89 25.50 -5.12
N LEU A 258 -23.48 25.06 -6.31
CA LEU A 258 -22.22 24.35 -6.52
C LEU A 258 -21.25 25.21 -7.34
N THR A 259 -20.05 25.39 -6.80
CA THR A 259 -18.94 26.06 -7.48
C THR A 259 -17.76 25.10 -7.58
N VAL A 260 -17.26 24.86 -8.79
CA VAL A 260 -16.03 24.12 -9.03
C VAL A 260 -15.01 25.07 -9.65
N VAL A 261 -13.89 25.27 -8.98
CA VAL A 261 -12.79 26.13 -9.43
C VAL A 261 -11.53 25.29 -9.57
N CYS A 262 -10.79 25.52 -10.64
CA CYS A 262 -9.50 24.90 -10.89
C CYS A 262 -8.46 25.98 -11.16
N ASP A 263 -7.35 25.94 -10.43
CA ASP A 263 -6.19 26.81 -10.65
C ASP A 263 -4.94 25.97 -10.81
N THR A 264 -4.54 25.73 -12.05
CA THR A 264 -3.45 24.80 -12.35
C THR A 264 -2.06 25.44 -12.34
N THR A 265 -1.94 26.77 -12.25
CA THR A 265 -0.67 27.54 -12.33
C THR A 265 0.33 27.08 -13.40
N GLY A 266 -0.14 26.49 -14.51
CA GLY A 266 0.70 25.96 -15.60
C GLY A 266 1.15 24.49 -15.44
N HIS A 267 0.62 23.78 -14.45
CA HIS A 267 0.85 22.35 -14.18
C HIS A 267 -0.45 21.52 -14.29
N ASP A 268 -1.15 21.71 -15.40
CA ASP A 268 -2.43 21.09 -15.76
C ASP A 268 -2.35 19.57 -16.03
N TRP A 269 -1.18 19.07 -16.42
CA TRP A 269 -0.95 17.65 -16.71
C TRP A 269 -0.06 16.96 -15.67
N VAL A 270 -0.61 15.91 -15.05
CA VAL A 270 0.07 15.08 -14.04
C VAL A 270 -0.02 13.61 -14.40
N MET A 271 0.91 12.79 -13.91
CA MET A 271 0.82 11.33 -13.99
C MET A 271 0.12 10.80 -12.73
N GLY A 272 -1.10 10.30 -12.88
CA GLY A 272 -1.88 9.81 -11.76
C GLY A 272 -3.05 8.95 -12.21
N ASP A 273 -3.61 8.19 -11.27
CA ASP A 273 -4.77 7.35 -11.54
C ASP A 273 -6.04 8.22 -11.55
N ALA A 274 -6.47 8.61 -12.76
CA ALA A 274 -7.61 9.47 -12.99
C ALA A 274 -8.91 8.92 -12.37
N MET A 275 -9.10 7.60 -12.44
CA MET A 275 -10.30 6.93 -11.92
C MET A 275 -10.36 7.02 -10.40
N ARG A 276 -9.22 6.80 -9.72
CA ARG A 276 -9.13 6.90 -8.25
C ARG A 276 -9.26 8.32 -7.74
N VAL A 277 -8.67 9.31 -8.42
CA VAL A 277 -8.85 10.72 -8.07
C VAL A 277 -10.30 11.16 -8.28
N LYS A 278 -10.95 10.73 -9.37
CA LYS A 278 -12.37 11.00 -9.62
C LYS A 278 -13.29 10.33 -8.59
N GLN A 279 -12.98 9.09 -8.17
CA GLN A 279 -13.70 8.38 -7.11
C GLN A 279 -13.61 9.14 -5.78
N LEU A 280 -12.42 9.58 -5.41
CA LEU A 280 -12.16 10.37 -4.21
C LEU A 280 -13.02 11.65 -4.18
N LEU A 281 -12.96 12.44 -5.26
CA LEU A 281 -13.71 13.69 -5.37
C LEU A 281 -15.23 13.47 -5.39
N ASN A 282 -15.70 12.46 -6.12
CA ASN A 282 -17.12 12.10 -6.15
C ASN A 282 -17.65 11.71 -4.76
N ASN A 283 -16.87 10.98 -3.96
CA ASN A 283 -17.27 10.60 -2.60
C ASN A 283 -17.37 11.83 -1.69
N LEU A 284 -16.41 12.75 -1.77
CA LEU A 284 -16.42 13.98 -0.96
C LEU A 284 -17.56 14.91 -1.36
N ILE A 285 -17.74 15.19 -2.66
CA ILE A 285 -18.80 16.07 -3.19
C ILE A 285 -20.18 15.46 -2.93
N GLY A 286 -20.33 14.16 -3.15
CA GLY A 286 -21.58 13.45 -2.87
C GLY A 286 -21.98 13.54 -1.41
N ASN A 287 -21.03 13.43 -0.47
CA ASN A 287 -21.29 13.63 0.95
C ASN A 287 -21.66 15.09 1.25
N ALA A 288 -20.94 16.07 0.71
CA ALA A 288 -21.22 17.49 0.91
C ALA A 288 -22.65 17.89 0.47
N LEU A 289 -23.07 17.47 -0.73
CA LEU A 289 -24.43 17.72 -1.27
C LEU A 289 -25.52 16.90 -0.57
N LYS A 290 -25.15 15.84 0.14
CA LYS A 290 -26.08 15.01 0.89
C LYS A 290 -26.40 15.60 2.26
N PHE A 291 -25.39 16.12 2.96
CA PHE A 291 -25.55 16.63 4.32
C PHE A 291 -25.87 18.12 4.38
N THR A 292 -25.59 18.87 3.31
CA THR A 292 -26.01 20.28 3.19
C THR A 292 -27.48 20.32 2.77
N VAL A 293 -28.34 20.88 3.63
CA VAL A 293 -29.78 21.04 3.34
C VAL A 293 -30.07 22.32 2.57
N ALA A 294 -29.36 23.41 2.89
CA ALA A 294 -29.45 24.69 2.21
C ALA A 294 -28.08 25.38 2.25
N GLY A 295 -27.75 26.14 1.19
CA GLY A 295 -26.50 26.88 1.08
C GLY A 295 -25.65 26.45 -0.10
N SER A 296 -24.35 26.24 0.11
CA SER A 296 -23.37 26.05 -0.95
C SER A 296 -22.36 24.94 -0.67
N VAL A 297 -21.89 24.34 -1.75
CA VAL A 297 -20.74 23.44 -1.79
C VAL A 297 -19.72 24.03 -2.76
N ALA A 298 -18.49 24.22 -2.31
CA ALA A 298 -17.38 24.71 -3.10
C ALA A 298 -16.31 23.63 -3.24
N VAL A 299 -15.88 23.40 -4.47
CA VAL A 299 -14.79 22.49 -4.83
C VAL A 299 -13.67 23.32 -5.43
N ALA A 300 -12.48 23.23 -4.86
CA ALA A 300 -11.29 23.89 -5.38
C ALA A 300 -10.21 22.85 -5.65
N LEU A 301 -9.68 22.85 -6.87
CA LEU A 301 -8.51 22.08 -7.26
C LEU A 301 -7.38 23.06 -7.57
N SER A 302 -6.19 22.82 -7.05
CA SER A 302 -5.01 23.58 -7.43
C SER A 302 -3.79 22.72 -7.62
N THR A 303 -2.96 23.06 -8.61
CA THR A 303 -1.68 22.41 -8.83
C THR A 303 -0.55 23.40 -8.77
N ARG A 304 0.57 22.98 -8.19
CA ARG A 304 1.85 23.72 -8.21
C ARG A 304 3.03 22.76 -8.28
N TRP A 305 4.17 23.24 -8.75
CA TRP A 305 5.43 22.51 -8.63
C TRP A 305 5.97 22.60 -7.21
N GLU A 306 6.31 21.46 -6.60
CA GLU A 306 6.89 21.37 -5.25
C GLU A 306 7.80 20.12 -5.20
N ASP A 307 9.03 20.27 -4.72
CA ASP A 307 9.98 19.17 -4.48
C ASP A 307 10.18 18.17 -5.63
N GLY A 308 10.18 18.65 -6.88
CA GLY A 308 10.43 17.82 -8.07
C GLY A 308 9.21 17.05 -8.58
N ALA A 309 8.02 17.30 -8.01
CA ALA A 309 6.74 16.76 -8.44
C ALA A 309 5.70 17.88 -8.56
N VAL A 310 4.54 17.56 -9.15
CA VAL A 310 3.36 18.43 -9.11
C VAL A 310 2.56 18.07 -7.87
N ARG A 311 2.41 19.03 -6.96
CA ARG A 311 1.48 18.93 -5.85
C ARG A 311 0.09 19.32 -6.31
N LEU A 312 -0.85 18.39 -6.20
CA LEU A 312 -2.28 18.61 -6.38
C LEU A 312 -2.93 18.75 -5.00
N ASP A 313 -3.45 19.93 -4.71
CA ASP A 313 -4.30 20.19 -3.55
C ASP A 313 -5.76 20.25 -4.00
N ALA A 314 -6.63 19.61 -3.23
CA ALA A 314 -8.06 19.62 -3.46
C ALA A 314 -8.82 19.89 -2.18
N VAL A 315 -9.83 20.74 -2.27
CA VAL A 315 -10.68 21.14 -1.14
C VAL A 315 -12.14 20.99 -1.55
N VAL A 316 -12.91 20.30 -0.71
CA VAL A 316 -14.38 20.25 -0.77
C VAL A 316 -14.90 20.88 0.51
N ASP A 317 -15.57 22.01 0.37
CA ASP A 317 -16.04 22.86 1.46
C ASP A 317 -17.56 23.01 1.38
N ASP A 318 -18.26 22.64 2.45
CA ASP A 318 -19.70 22.72 2.55
C ASP A 318 -20.17 23.69 3.65
N SER A 319 -21.35 24.27 3.44
CA SER A 319 -22.07 25.07 4.43
C SER A 319 -23.07 24.25 5.25
N GLY A 320 -22.87 22.93 5.36
CA GLY A 320 -23.75 22.01 6.07
C GLY A 320 -23.66 22.12 7.60
N PRO A 321 -24.17 21.12 8.34
CA PRO A 321 -24.17 21.15 9.81
C PRO A 321 -22.77 20.99 10.44
N GLY A 322 -21.75 20.71 9.62
CA GLY A 322 -20.41 20.40 10.09
C GLY A 322 -20.31 19.02 10.73
N ILE A 323 -19.14 18.72 11.28
CA ILE A 323 -18.84 17.44 11.92
C ILE A 323 -18.42 17.70 13.38
N PRO A 324 -19.07 17.06 14.37
CA PRO A 324 -18.66 17.16 15.77
C PRO A 324 -17.23 16.66 15.99
N ASP A 325 -16.48 17.30 16.90
CA ASP A 325 -15.07 16.95 17.18
C ASP A 325 -14.87 15.49 17.59
N THR A 326 -15.85 14.91 18.29
CA THR A 326 -15.84 13.48 18.68
C THR A 326 -15.95 12.52 17.49
N ALA A 327 -16.64 12.94 16.42
CA ALA A 327 -16.78 12.15 15.19
C ALA A 327 -15.63 12.39 14.22
N ALA A 328 -15.00 13.57 14.24
CA ALA A 328 -13.92 13.93 13.32
C ALA A 328 -12.71 12.98 13.38
N ALA A 329 -12.41 12.43 14.57
CA ALA A 329 -11.30 11.50 14.75
C ALA A 329 -11.53 10.13 14.08
N THR A 330 -12.77 9.65 14.06
CA THR A 330 -13.14 8.30 13.62
C THR A 330 -13.85 8.27 12.28
N ILE A 331 -14.16 9.42 11.66
CA ILE A 331 -15.02 9.51 10.47
C ILE A 331 -14.46 8.79 9.22
N PHE A 332 -13.15 8.58 9.18
CA PHE A 332 -12.47 7.85 8.12
C PHE A 332 -12.26 6.37 8.47
N GLU A 333 -12.74 5.90 9.62
CA GLU A 333 -12.75 4.48 9.95
C GLU A 333 -13.86 3.75 9.18
N PRO A 334 -13.66 2.49 8.77
CA PRO A 334 -14.66 1.73 8.02
C PRO A 334 -15.96 1.53 8.82
N PHE A 335 -17.09 1.54 8.12
CA PHE A 335 -18.44 1.34 8.68
C PHE A 335 -18.89 2.42 9.68
N ASN A 336 -18.21 3.56 9.72
CA ASN A 336 -18.64 4.69 10.53
C ASN A 336 -19.74 5.46 9.81
N THR A 337 -21.00 5.25 10.21
CA THR A 337 -22.18 5.89 9.60
C THR A 337 -22.68 7.12 10.37
N GLY A 338 -22.00 7.54 11.45
CA GLY A 338 -22.57 8.50 12.42
C GLY A 338 -23.74 7.89 13.21
N GLU A 339 -24.56 8.72 13.87
CA GLU A 339 -25.75 8.26 14.60
C GLU A 339 -26.67 7.43 13.69
N ALA A 340 -26.83 6.15 14.05
CA ALA A 340 -27.64 5.18 13.32
C ALA A 340 -29.08 5.68 13.16
N GLY A 341 -29.57 5.78 11.92
CA GLY A 341 -30.98 6.07 11.63
C GLY A 341 -31.27 7.38 10.89
N ARG A 342 -30.27 8.18 10.48
CA ARG A 342 -30.53 9.28 9.53
C ARG A 342 -30.80 8.71 8.13
N GLU A 343 -31.99 8.98 7.60
CA GLU A 343 -32.35 8.65 6.22
C GLU A 343 -31.25 9.11 5.26
N GLY A 344 -30.76 8.17 4.46
CA GLY A 344 -29.69 8.41 3.50
C GLY A 344 -28.27 8.07 3.99
N ALA A 345 -28.00 7.77 5.26
CA ALA A 345 -26.66 7.33 5.70
C ALA A 345 -26.16 6.15 4.84
N GLY A 346 -25.06 6.34 4.09
CA GLY A 346 -24.48 5.28 3.25
C GLY A 346 -23.80 4.23 4.12
N ALA A 347 -23.17 3.21 3.54
CA ALA A 347 -22.53 2.12 4.32
C ALA A 347 -21.31 2.53 5.18
N GLY A 348 -20.98 3.82 5.28
CA GLY A 348 -19.83 4.29 6.07
C GLY A 348 -18.47 3.90 5.47
N LEU A 349 -18.44 3.51 4.19
CA LEU A 349 -17.21 3.05 3.52
C LEU A 349 -16.53 4.17 2.69
N GLY A 350 -17.29 5.15 2.21
CA GLY A 350 -16.78 6.14 1.26
C GLY A 350 -15.57 6.94 1.77
N LEU A 351 -15.58 7.38 3.03
CA LEU A 351 -14.45 8.14 3.60
C LEU A 351 -13.26 7.25 3.95
N ALA A 352 -13.49 6.00 4.37
CA ALA A 352 -12.42 5.02 4.57
C ALA A 352 -11.68 4.72 3.26
N ILE A 353 -12.42 4.60 2.15
CA ILE A 353 -11.85 4.44 0.79
C ILE A 353 -11.06 5.69 0.40
N CYS A 354 -11.58 6.90 0.67
CA CYS A 354 -10.85 8.15 0.41
C CYS A 354 -9.47 8.16 1.09
N ARG A 355 -9.41 7.77 2.38
CA ARG A 355 -8.15 7.67 3.13
C ARG A 355 -7.21 6.65 2.49
N GLN A 356 -7.69 5.45 2.17
CA GLN A 356 -6.86 4.39 1.59
C GLN A 356 -6.30 4.75 0.21
N ILE A 357 -7.11 5.37 -0.66
CA ILE A 357 -6.65 5.85 -1.98
C ILE A 357 -5.51 6.86 -1.79
N ILE A 358 -5.70 7.83 -0.91
CA ILE A 358 -4.72 8.90 -0.69
C ILE A 358 -3.43 8.37 -0.07
N GLU A 359 -3.51 7.51 0.95
CA GLU A 359 -2.34 6.89 1.58
C GLU A 359 -1.54 6.05 0.56
N ARG A 360 -2.23 5.31 -0.33
CA ARG A 360 -1.60 4.54 -1.41
C ARG A 360 -0.95 5.41 -2.47
N MET A 361 -1.54 6.57 -2.75
CA MET A 361 -0.97 7.58 -3.64
C MET A 361 0.10 8.45 -2.97
N GLY A 362 0.50 8.14 -1.72
CA GLY A 362 1.53 8.88 -0.99
C GLY A 362 1.12 10.28 -0.54
N GLY A 363 -0.18 10.53 -0.42
CA GLY A 363 -0.75 11.82 -0.05
C GLY A 363 -1.26 11.89 1.39
N THR A 364 -1.91 13.00 1.71
CA THR A 364 -2.57 13.23 3.01
C THR A 364 -4.01 13.71 2.81
N ILE A 365 -4.90 13.31 3.72
CA ILE A 365 -6.28 13.80 3.79
C ILE A 365 -6.55 14.36 5.19
N GLY A 366 -7.28 15.46 5.24
CA GLY A 366 -7.65 16.13 6.47
C GLY A 366 -9.10 16.60 6.45
N LEU A 367 -9.63 16.80 7.65
CA LEU A 367 -10.91 17.43 7.91
C LEU A 367 -10.67 18.67 8.79
N SER A 368 -11.32 19.76 8.44
CA SER A 368 -11.33 20.99 9.23
C SER A 368 -12.74 21.60 9.22
N ARG A 369 -12.99 22.54 10.14
CA ARG A 369 -14.26 23.26 10.17
C ARG A 369 -14.29 24.29 9.04
N SER A 370 -15.38 24.31 8.28
CA SER A 370 -15.56 25.30 7.22
C SER A 370 -15.75 26.70 7.82
N PRO A 371 -15.19 27.76 7.21
CA PRO A 371 -15.55 29.15 7.51
C PRO A 371 -17.05 29.44 7.34
N GLN A 372 -17.76 28.63 6.53
CA GLN A 372 -19.19 28.72 6.30
C GLN A 372 -20.02 28.00 7.39
N GLY A 373 -19.37 27.41 8.39
CA GLY A 373 -20.01 26.69 9.50
C GLY A 373 -20.13 25.17 9.30
N GLY A 374 -19.95 24.67 8.07
CA GLY A 374 -20.00 23.24 7.74
C GLY A 374 -18.66 22.52 7.83
N ALA A 375 -18.44 21.52 6.96
CA ALA A 375 -17.21 20.73 6.93
C ALA A 375 -16.31 21.10 5.73
N ARG A 376 -14.99 21.05 5.95
CA ARG A 376 -13.99 21.25 4.91
C ARG A 376 -13.07 20.04 4.86
N PHE A 377 -13.20 19.25 3.81
CA PHE A 377 -12.31 18.15 3.49
C PHE A 377 -11.20 18.63 2.55
N GLN A 378 -9.95 18.33 2.89
CA GLN A 378 -8.80 18.72 2.10
C GLN A 378 -7.89 17.52 1.89
N PHE A 379 -7.35 17.36 0.68
CA PHE A 379 -6.30 16.39 0.43
C PHE A 379 -5.19 16.94 -0.44
N THR A 380 -4.01 16.33 -0.29
CA THR A 380 -2.81 16.67 -1.03
C THR A 380 -2.20 15.40 -1.64
N LEU A 381 -1.88 15.44 -2.94
CA LEU A 381 -1.16 14.40 -3.67
C LEU A 381 0.11 14.97 -4.29
N HIS A 382 1.20 14.19 -4.29
CA HIS A 382 2.42 14.52 -5.04
C HIS A 382 2.52 13.59 -6.24
N LEU A 383 2.29 14.16 -7.43
CA LEU A 383 2.20 13.40 -8.68
C LEU A 383 3.34 13.80 -9.62
N PRO A 384 3.96 12.84 -10.34
CA PRO A 384 4.96 13.18 -11.34
C PRO A 384 4.36 14.09 -12.42
N CYS A 385 5.16 15.01 -12.95
CA CYS A 385 4.76 15.85 -14.07
C CYS A 385 4.70 15.06 -15.37
N CYS A 386 3.72 15.38 -16.22
CA CYS A 386 3.59 14.79 -17.53
C CYS A 386 4.21 15.72 -18.60
N GLY A 387 5.34 15.27 -19.16
CA GLY A 387 6.06 15.94 -20.25
C GLY A 387 5.24 16.01 -21.56
N PRO A 388 5.56 16.93 -22.48
CA PRO A 388 4.78 17.16 -23.70
C PRO A 388 4.59 15.92 -24.57
N GLU A 389 5.59 15.04 -24.66
CA GLU A 389 5.51 13.79 -25.42
C GLU A 389 4.50 12.79 -24.85
N MET A 390 4.23 12.82 -23.55
CA MET A 390 3.30 11.92 -22.85
C MET A 390 1.84 12.42 -22.86
N ARG A 391 1.58 13.63 -23.39
CA ARG A 391 0.23 14.24 -23.50
C ARG A 391 -0.58 13.72 -24.69
N THR A 392 0.03 12.90 -25.55
CA THR A 392 -0.52 12.40 -26.82
C THR A 392 -1.62 11.33 -26.66
N GLY A 393 -1.95 10.90 -25.43
CA GLY A 393 -2.98 9.89 -25.15
C GLY A 393 -4.44 10.38 -25.15
N ARG A 394 -4.71 11.67 -25.41
CA ARG A 394 -6.08 12.14 -25.68
C ARG A 394 -6.17 12.61 -27.12
N ASP A 395 -6.57 11.69 -28.00
CA ASP A 395 -7.25 12.09 -29.22
C ASP A 395 -8.42 12.99 -28.83
N ALA A 396 -8.40 14.19 -29.42
CA ALA A 396 -9.46 15.16 -29.36
C ALA A 396 -10.81 14.46 -29.56
N MET A 397 -11.84 14.85 -28.80
CA MET A 397 -13.22 14.47 -29.12
C MET A 397 -13.48 14.77 -30.60
N ALA A 398 -13.47 13.71 -31.42
CA ALA A 398 -13.83 13.82 -32.82
C ALA A 398 -15.28 14.33 -32.87
N LYS A 399 -15.49 15.38 -33.66
CA LYS A 399 -16.81 15.97 -33.84
C LYS A 399 -17.80 14.89 -34.31
N PRO A 400 -19.07 14.92 -33.87
CA PRO A 400 -20.05 13.92 -34.27
C PRO A 400 -20.15 13.85 -35.79
N THR A 401 -19.81 12.70 -36.39
CA THR A 401 -20.18 12.41 -37.78
C THR A 401 -21.62 11.89 -37.82
N PRO A 402 -22.45 12.38 -38.77
CA PRO A 402 -23.81 11.92 -38.95
C PRO A 402 -23.80 10.65 -39.82
N HIS A 403 -23.95 9.48 -39.21
CA HIS A 403 -24.34 8.27 -39.95
C HIS A 403 -25.80 7.97 -39.61
N GLU A 404 -26.66 7.93 -40.62
CA GLU A 404 -28.11 7.86 -40.43
C GLU A 404 -28.68 6.44 -40.29
N THR A 405 -27.86 5.37 -40.28
CA THR A 405 -28.30 4.00 -39.89
C THR A 405 -27.14 3.00 -39.98
N LEU A 406 -26.46 2.68 -38.86
CA LEU A 406 -25.47 1.59 -38.84
C LEU A 406 -26.17 0.23 -38.76
N HIS A 407 -25.66 -0.80 -39.42
CA HIS A 407 -26.03 -2.20 -39.23
C HIS A 407 -24.99 -2.92 -38.36
N VAL A 408 -25.38 -3.28 -37.13
CA VAL A 408 -24.46 -3.71 -36.08
C VAL A 408 -24.69 -5.16 -35.65
N LEU A 409 -23.63 -5.97 -35.65
CA LEU A 409 -23.67 -7.31 -35.06
C LEU A 409 -23.35 -7.25 -33.57
N VAL A 410 -24.17 -7.86 -32.72
CA VAL A 410 -23.95 -7.98 -31.28
C VAL A 410 -23.69 -9.43 -30.92
N ALA A 411 -22.48 -9.75 -30.46
CA ALA A 411 -22.10 -11.07 -29.96
C ALA A 411 -21.93 -11.01 -28.44
N ASP A 412 -22.82 -11.68 -27.70
CA ASP A 412 -22.77 -11.77 -26.24
C ASP A 412 -23.55 -13.03 -25.81
N ASP A 413 -23.04 -13.82 -24.88
CA ASP A 413 -23.68 -15.07 -24.47
C ASP A 413 -24.91 -14.83 -23.57
N ASN A 414 -24.93 -13.71 -22.85
CA ASN A 414 -26.00 -13.35 -21.95
C ASN A 414 -27.16 -12.68 -22.72
N PRO A 415 -28.37 -13.28 -22.71
CA PRO A 415 -29.53 -12.73 -23.42
C PRO A 415 -29.93 -11.33 -22.94
N THR A 416 -29.64 -11.00 -21.67
CA THR A 416 -29.94 -9.68 -21.09
C THR A 416 -29.01 -8.61 -21.63
N ASN A 417 -27.70 -8.91 -21.75
CA ASN A 417 -26.73 -7.99 -22.34
C ASN A 417 -27.04 -7.74 -23.82
N ARG A 418 -27.36 -8.80 -24.57
CA ARG A 418 -27.84 -8.67 -25.95
C ARG A 418 -29.06 -7.76 -26.00
N PHE A 419 -30.06 -8.01 -25.16
CA PHE A 419 -31.25 -7.18 -25.08
C PHE A 419 -30.94 -5.71 -24.77
N VAL A 420 -30.02 -5.41 -23.85
CA VAL A 420 -29.62 -4.02 -23.54
C VAL A 420 -28.89 -3.38 -24.73
N ALA A 421 -27.90 -4.05 -25.31
CA ALA A 421 -27.13 -3.53 -26.44
C ALA A 421 -28.03 -3.26 -27.66
N THR A 422 -28.93 -4.20 -28.00
CA THR A 422 -29.90 -4.03 -29.09
C THR A 422 -30.82 -2.84 -28.88
N ARG A 423 -31.35 -2.61 -27.66
CA ARG A 423 -32.18 -1.44 -27.37
C ARG A 423 -31.43 -0.11 -27.46
N LEU A 424 -30.16 -0.09 -27.08
CA LEU A 424 -29.33 1.11 -27.23
C LEU A 424 -29.06 1.40 -28.72
N LEU A 425 -28.78 0.36 -29.51
CA LEU A 425 -28.59 0.50 -30.95
C LEU A 425 -29.86 0.99 -31.65
N GLU A 426 -31.03 0.42 -31.35
CA GLU A 426 -32.32 0.91 -31.87
C GLU A 426 -32.55 2.39 -31.54
N MET A 427 -32.21 2.79 -30.31
CA MET A 427 -32.33 4.18 -29.87
C MET A 427 -31.38 5.14 -30.61
N PHE A 428 -30.21 4.65 -31.03
CA PHE A 428 -29.30 5.39 -31.91
C PHE A 428 -29.71 5.35 -33.38
N GLY A 429 -30.86 4.76 -33.72
CA GLY A 429 -31.31 4.59 -35.10
C GLY A 429 -30.55 3.50 -35.87
N CYS A 430 -29.83 2.61 -35.18
CA CYS A 430 -29.08 1.52 -35.80
C CYS A 430 -29.96 0.28 -35.98
N THR A 431 -29.74 -0.45 -37.06
CA THR A 431 -30.25 -1.81 -37.25
C THR A 431 -29.25 -2.81 -36.68
N HIS A 432 -29.69 -4.01 -36.32
CA HIS A 432 -28.82 -4.93 -35.61
C HIS A 432 -29.19 -6.40 -35.80
N GLU A 433 -28.20 -7.27 -35.63
CA GLU A 433 -28.35 -8.71 -35.49
C GLU A 433 -27.65 -9.20 -34.21
N THR A 434 -28.07 -10.34 -33.68
CA THR A 434 -27.52 -10.87 -32.42
C THR A 434 -27.09 -12.32 -32.56
N VAL A 435 -25.94 -12.66 -31.98
CA VAL A 435 -25.42 -14.02 -31.87
C VAL A 435 -24.98 -14.32 -30.43
N ALA A 436 -24.95 -15.60 -30.07
CA ALA A 436 -24.72 -16.03 -28.68
C ALA A 436 -23.28 -16.46 -28.36
N ASP A 437 -22.40 -16.56 -29.37
CA ASP A 437 -21.02 -16.97 -29.20
C ASP A 437 -20.11 -16.42 -30.33
N GLY A 438 -18.80 -16.55 -30.14
CA GLY A 438 -17.81 -16.05 -31.10
C GLY A 438 -17.77 -16.80 -32.43
N ALA A 439 -18.15 -18.08 -32.46
CA ALA A 439 -18.15 -18.86 -33.70
C ALA A 439 -19.29 -18.39 -34.63
N GLN A 440 -20.48 -18.18 -34.06
CA GLN A 440 -21.60 -17.57 -34.76
C GLN A 440 -21.27 -16.15 -35.24
N ALA A 441 -20.49 -15.38 -34.48
CA ALA A 441 -20.05 -14.05 -34.89
C ALA A 441 -19.15 -14.09 -36.13
N VAL A 442 -18.21 -15.05 -36.20
CA VAL A 442 -17.36 -15.28 -37.37
C VAL A 442 -18.20 -15.70 -38.58
N ASP A 443 -19.16 -16.61 -38.41
CA ASP A 443 -20.03 -17.07 -39.49
C ASP A 443 -20.96 -15.95 -40.01
N ALA A 444 -21.50 -15.13 -39.11
CA ALA A 444 -22.28 -13.96 -39.46
C ALA A 444 -21.44 -12.95 -40.26
N ALA A 445 -20.25 -12.58 -39.76
CA ALA A 445 -19.34 -11.64 -40.44
C ALA A 445 -18.87 -12.14 -41.81
N ARG A 446 -18.74 -13.46 -41.99
CA ARG A 446 -18.42 -14.08 -43.28
C ARG A 446 -19.58 -14.00 -44.27
N SER A 447 -20.81 -14.15 -43.79
CA SER A 447 -22.00 -14.33 -44.63
C SER A 447 -22.72 -13.02 -44.96
N ARG A 448 -22.56 -11.98 -44.13
CA ARG A 448 -23.30 -10.72 -44.24
C ARG A 448 -22.41 -9.51 -43.93
N PRO A 449 -22.63 -8.37 -44.59
CA PRO A 449 -21.93 -7.14 -44.26
C PRO A 449 -22.48 -6.52 -42.98
N PHE A 450 -21.58 -6.00 -42.14
CA PHE A 450 -21.90 -5.20 -40.96
C PHE A 450 -21.03 -3.95 -40.96
N ASP A 451 -21.53 -2.85 -40.41
CA ASP A 451 -20.79 -1.60 -40.26
C ASP A 451 -19.97 -1.58 -38.96
N LEU A 452 -20.37 -2.39 -37.97
CA LEU A 452 -19.73 -2.51 -36.68
C LEU A 452 -20.07 -3.86 -36.05
N ILE A 453 -19.13 -4.41 -35.27
CA ILE A 453 -19.38 -5.56 -34.39
C ILE A 453 -19.14 -5.14 -32.94
N LEU A 454 -20.13 -5.36 -32.08
CA LEU A 454 -19.97 -5.34 -30.62
C LEU A 454 -19.71 -6.77 -30.15
N MET A 455 -18.52 -7.01 -29.61
CA MET A 455 -18.01 -8.36 -29.31
C MET A 455 -17.75 -8.51 -27.82
N ASP A 456 -18.49 -9.38 -27.13
CA ASP A 456 -18.15 -9.78 -25.77
C ASP A 456 -16.84 -10.55 -25.73
N ILE A 457 -16.03 -10.32 -24.70
CA ILE A 457 -14.74 -10.99 -24.54
C ILE A 457 -14.93 -12.42 -24.05
N LYS A 458 -15.81 -12.63 -23.07
CA LYS A 458 -15.99 -13.94 -22.41
C LYS A 458 -17.27 -14.59 -22.93
N MET A 459 -17.12 -15.48 -23.92
CA MET A 459 -18.22 -16.26 -24.49
C MET A 459 -17.85 -17.76 -24.51
N PRO A 460 -18.83 -18.67 -24.40
CA PRO A 460 -18.62 -20.09 -24.58
C PRO A 460 -18.29 -20.42 -26.04
N VAL A 461 -17.76 -21.62 -26.29
CA VAL A 461 -17.38 -22.14 -27.63
C VAL A 461 -16.17 -21.42 -28.24
N MET A 462 -16.26 -20.11 -28.43
CA MET A 462 -15.19 -19.26 -28.95
C MET A 462 -15.26 -17.89 -28.26
N ASP A 463 -14.16 -17.49 -27.63
CA ASP A 463 -14.06 -16.19 -26.97
C ASP A 463 -13.93 -15.04 -27.98
N GLY A 464 -14.18 -13.80 -27.53
CA GLY A 464 -14.20 -12.63 -28.40
C GLY A 464 -12.85 -12.31 -29.04
N VAL A 465 -11.75 -12.68 -28.38
CA VAL A 465 -10.38 -12.45 -28.87
C VAL A 465 -10.07 -13.40 -30.03
N ALA A 466 -10.38 -14.69 -29.88
CA ALA A 466 -10.26 -15.70 -30.91
C ALA A 466 -11.19 -15.39 -32.09
N ALA A 467 -12.44 -14.99 -31.82
CA ALA A 467 -13.39 -14.58 -32.85
C ALA A 467 -12.89 -13.38 -33.66
N THR A 468 -12.33 -12.37 -32.99
CA THR A 468 -11.75 -11.19 -33.64
C THR A 468 -10.61 -11.57 -34.58
N ARG A 469 -9.66 -12.40 -34.13
CA ARG A 469 -8.56 -12.87 -34.99
C ARG A 469 -9.07 -13.64 -36.20
N ALA A 470 -10.10 -14.47 -36.00
CA ALA A 470 -10.74 -15.21 -37.09
C ALA A 470 -11.46 -14.30 -38.09
N ILE A 471 -12.16 -13.26 -37.62
CA ILE A 471 -12.80 -12.25 -38.48
C ILE A 471 -11.75 -11.47 -39.26
N ARG A 472 -10.66 -11.02 -38.61
CA ARG A 472 -9.56 -10.30 -39.25
C ARG A 472 -8.85 -11.11 -40.34
N ALA A 473 -8.87 -12.45 -40.24
CA ALA A 473 -8.33 -13.34 -41.27
C ALA A 473 -9.28 -13.54 -42.48
N LEU A 474 -10.52 -13.04 -42.44
CA LEU A 474 -11.44 -13.09 -43.57
C LEU A 474 -11.01 -12.14 -44.69
N PRO A 475 -11.14 -12.52 -45.97
CA PRO A 475 -10.80 -11.65 -47.08
C PRO A 475 -11.84 -10.53 -47.26
N GLY A 476 -11.39 -9.39 -47.81
CA GLY A 476 -12.27 -8.30 -48.22
C GLY A 476 -12.82 -7.46 -47.06
N PRO A 477 -13.96 -6.77 -47.27
CA PRO A 477 -14.52 -5.84 -46.28
C PRO A 477 -14.85 -6.47 -44.93
N ALA A 478 -15.21 -7.76 -44.90
CA ALA A 478 -15.51 -8.49 -43.68
C ALA A 478 -14.34 -8.52 -42.68
N GLY A 479 -13.09 -8.62 -43.18
CA GLY A 479 -11.90 -8.57 -42.34
C GLY A 479 -11.58 -7.19 -41.79
N ARG A 480 -12.17 -6.12 -42.34
CA ARG A 480 -11.91 -4.72 -41.98
C ARG A 480 -13.01 -4.08 -41.14
N VAL A 481 -14.12 -4.79 -40.90
CA VAL A 481 -15.23 -4.27 -40.09
C VAL A 481 -14.72 -3.84 -38.71
N PRO A 482 -15.05 -2.63 -38.23
CA PRO A 482 -14.70 -2.20 -36.88
C PRO A 482 -15.28 -3.14 -35.82
N ILE A 483 -14.46 -3.54 -34.85
CA ILE A 483 -14.86 -4.43 -33.75
C ILE A 483 -14.63 -3.71 -32.41
N LEU A 484 -15.68 -3.52 -31.62
CA LEU A 484 -15.60 -2.98 -30.26
C LEU A 484 -15.73 -4.10 -29.24
N ALA A 485 -14.78 -4.18 -28.31
CA ALA A 485 -14.86 -5.09 -27.18
C ALA A 485 -15.96 -4.65 -26.21
N LEU A 486 -16.82 -5.57 -25.78
CA LEU A 486 -17.67 -5.40 -24.61
C LEU A 486 -17.05 -6.19 -23.45
N THR A 487 -16.55 -5.51 -22.44
CA THR A 487 -15.82 -6.17 -21.33
C THR A 487 -16.32 -5.70 -19.96
N ALA A 488 -16.39 -6.61 -18.99
CA ALA A 488 -16.66 -6.28 -17.59
C ALA A 488 -15.45 -5.65 -16.88
N ASN A 489 -14.25 -5.77 -17.45
CA ASN A 489 -13.00 -5.21 -16.96
C ASN A 489 -12.34 -4.40 -18.09
N ALA A 490 -12.32 -3.07 -17.95
CA ALA A 490 -11.69 -2.16 -18.90
C ALA A 490 -10.31 -1.71 -18.37
N ASP A 491 -9.53 -2.65 -17.86
CA ASP A 491 -8.15 -2.41 -17.46
C ASP A 491 -7.32 -2.10 -18.73
N PRO A 492 -6.47 -1.07 -18.74
CA PRO A 492 -5.62 -0.72 -19.88
C PRO A 492 -4.74 -1.87 -20.39
N ARG A 493 -4.39 -2.85 -19.54
CA ARG A 493 -3.64 -4.04 -19.95
C ARG A 493 -4.48 -4.97 -20.82
N ASP A 494 -5.72 -5.19 -20.42
CA ASP A 494 -6.69 -5.97 -21.17
C ASP A 494 -7.01 -5.28 -22.52
N GLU A 495 -7.10 -3.94 -22.52
CA GLU A 495 -7.31 -3.14 -23.74
C GLU A 495 -6.16 -3.28 -24.75
N ALA A 496 -4.91 -3.27 -24.30
CA ALA A 496 -3.75 -3.49 -25.17
C ALA A 496 -3.80 -4.87 -25.85
N ASP A 497 -4.20 -5.92 -25.13
CA ASP A 497 -4.36 -7.26 -25.67
C ASP A 497 -5.51 -7.35 -26.69
N TYR A 498 -6.60 -6.61 -26.46
CA TYR A 498 -7.74 -6.53 -27.39
C TYR A 498 -7.37 -5.80 -28.69
N VAL A 499 -6.65 -4.68 -28.59
CA VAL A 499 -6.15 -3.94 -29.76
C VAL A 499 -5.14 -4.80 -30.53
N ALA A 500 -4.23 -5.49 -29.85
CA ALA A 500 -3.29 -6.42 -30.48
C ALA A 500 -3.99 -7.59 -31.20
N ALA A 501 -5.18 -8.00 -30.74
CA ALA A 501 -6.01 -8.98 -31.43
C ALA A 501 -6.75 -8.43 -32.66
N GLY A 502 -6.76 -7.11 -32.85
CA GLY A 502 -7.36 -6.40 -33.98
C GLY A 502 -8.66 -5.68 -33.66
N MET A 503 -9.03 -5.50 -32.38
CA MET A 503 -10.19 -4.68 -32.00
C MET A 503 -9.88 -3.18 -32.10
N ASN A 504 -10.91 -2.38 -32.36
CA ASN A 504 -10.82 -0.93 -32.63
C ASN A 504 -11.16 -0.06 -31.41
N GLY A 505 -11.42 -0.69 -30.27
CA GLY A 505 -11.70 -0.01 -29.01
C GLY A 505 -12.49 -0.89 -28.05
N VAL A 506 -12.79 -0.32 -26.88
CA VAL A 506 -13.48 -1.02 -25.79
C VAL A 506 -14.67 -0.20 -25.29
N ALA A 507 -15.72 -0.90 -24.87
CA ALA A 507 -16.82 -0.35 -24.10
C ALA A 507 -17.03 -1.21 -22.86
N SER A 508 -16.95 -0.57 -21.68
CA SER A 508 -17.12 -1.25 -20.40
C SER A 508 -18.58 -1.63 -20.18
N LYS A 509 -18.81 -2.83 -19.65
CA LYS A 509 -20.08 -3.26 -19.08
C LYS A 509 -20.18 -2.78 -17.62
N PRO A 510 -21.31 -2.24 -17.15
CA PRO A 510 -22.58 -2.09 -17.86
C PRO A 510 -22.52 -1.04 -18.97
N ILE A 511 -23.14 -1.36 -20.10
CA ILE A 511 -23.11 -0.52 -21.30
C ILE A 511 -23.90 0.75 -21.03
N GLN A 512 -23.20 1.86 -20.85
CA GLN A 512 -23.84 3.18 -20.72
C GLN A 512 -24.08 3.79 -22.11
N PRO A 513 -25.25 4.42 -22.35
CA PRO A 513 -25.59 4.97 -23.66
C PRO A 513 -24.52 5.92 -24.22
N ASP A 514 -24.09 6.90 -23.43
CA ASP A 514 -23.13 7.92 -23.90
C ASP A 514 -21.73 7.33 -24.11
N ALA A 515 -21.32 6.40 -23.24
CA ALA A 515 -20.04 5.71 -23.35
C ALA A 515 -19.99 4.83 -24.61
N LEU A 516 -21.05 4.05 -24.87
CA LEU A 516 -21.15 3.23 -26.07
C LEU A 516 -21.18 4.10 -27.33
N LEU A 517 -21.98 5.16 -27.36
CA LEU A 517 -22.05 6.05 -28.51
C LEU A 517 -20.70 6.70 -28.81
N ASN A 518 -19.96 7.10 -27.78
CA ASN A 518 -18.61 7.64 -27.93
C ASN A 518 -17.60 6.60 -28.42
N ALA A 519 -17.66 5.37 -27.91
CA ALA A 519 -16.81 4.27 -28.38
C ALA A 519 -17.08 3.94 -29.86
N ILE A 520 -18.35 3.89 -30.25
CA ILE A 520 -18.79 3.71 -31.65
C ILE A 520 -18.20 4.80 -32.54
N ARG A 521 -18.35 6.08 -32.15
CA ARG A 521 -17.81 7.21 -32.91
C ARG A 521 -16.30 7.13 -33.11
N ARG A 522 -15.55 6.73 -32.07
CA ARG A 522 -14.08 6.58 -32.16
C ARG A 522 -13.68 5.43 -33.08
N ALA A 523 -14.33 4.27 -32.94
CA ALA A 523 -14.05 3.09 -33.75
C ALA A 523 -14.36 3.32 -35.23
N LEU A 524 -15.38 4.12 -35.54
CA LEU A 524 -15.72 4.49 -36.92
C LEU A 524 -14.86 5.63 -37.47
N GLY A 525 -14.45 6.59 -36.61
CA GLY A 525 -13.62 7.73 -37.02
C GLY A 525 -12.16 7.36 -37.35
N SER A 526 -11.64 6.29 -36.75
CA SER A 526 -10.27 5.80 -36.99
C SER A 526 -10.09 5.13 -38.36
N GLY A 527 -11.18 4.78 -39.07
CA GLY A 527 -11.12 4.21 -40.43
C GLY A 527 -10.91 5.23 -41.56
N VAL A 528 -11.09 6.54 -41.30
CA VAL A 528 -11.04 7.57 -42.36
C VAL A 528 -9.60 8.05 -42.66
N MET A 529 -8.64 7.79 -41.77
CA MET A 529 -7.24 8.22 -41.96
C MET A 529 -6.41 7.31 -42.89
N GLU A 530 -6.83 6.08 -43.19
CA GLU A 530 -6.08 5.17 -44.08
C GLU A 530 -6.41 5.34 -45.57
N GLU A 531 -7.51 6.00 -45.95
CA GLU A 531 -7.85 6.22 -47.37
C GLU A 531 -7.24 7.52 -47.96
N ALA A 532 -6.51 8.30 -47.16
CA ALA A 532 -5.94 9.59 -47.57
C ALA A 532 -4.39 9.61 -47.66
N ALA A 533 -3.73 8.45 -47.68
CA ALA A 533 -2.27 8.33 -47.82
C ALA A 533 -1.85 7.72 -49.16
#